data_AF-A0A0F9CUZ6-F1
#
_entry.id   AF-A0A0F9CUZ6-F1
#
_cell.length_a   1.000
_cell.length_b   1.000
_cell.length_c   1.000
_cell.angle_alpha   90.00
_cell.angle_beta   90.00
_cell.angle_gamma   90.00
#
_symmetry.space_group_name_H-M   'P 1'
#
loop_
_entity.id
_entity.type
_entity.pdbx_description
1 polymer ?
#
loop_
_entity_poly.entity_id
_entity_poly.type
_entity_poly.pdbx_seq_one_letter_code
_entity_poly.pdbx_strand_id
1 'polypeptide(L)'
;MVAGIDDIAIYIPRLYIDASDFAHARGMDPAKLVKGLGISKMAMVDTNQDPACLAANACLKIMQKNKLSPEEIGRLYVSTESAFDESKAMNSYVIGMLEQVYGSGSFEHCGGVETKFACVSGSYALYDNTNWIRAGEAEGKHALVVVSDIAKYDLGSSGEATQGAGAVAMLLNDSPRLLAFDPKVTSTSIKDDYDFYRPFGKETPIVHGQYSNLLYFIQVRKALEAYKNKVISTGLFEIGEGETILDYIDYLNMHLPYSNMGKKALAYLVRHEWRGLPRWKKIIENSRFSR
;
A
#
# COMPACT_ATOMS: atom_id res chain seq x y z
N MET A 1 -8.57 12.94 -19.74
CA MET A 1 -9.65 12.49 -18.85
C MET A 1 -9.10 12.43 -17.43
N VAL A 2 -9.87 12.87 -16.43
CA VAL A 2 -9.50 12.67 -15.02
C VAL A 2 -9.65 11.17 -14.72
N ALA A 3 -8.83 10.62 -13.84
CA ALA A 3 -8.99 9.25 -13.37
C ALA A 3 -8.35 9.11 -11.98
N GLY A 4 -8.97 8.32 -11.12
CA GLY A 4 -8.47 8.14 -9.76
C GLY A 4 -9.37 7.30 -8.88
N ILE A 5 -9.15 7.40 -7.56
CA ILE A 5 -9.89 6.63 -6.56
C ILE A 5 -11.20 7.35 -6.23
N ASP A 6 -12.29 6.65 -6.46
CA ASP A 6 -13.64 7.11 -6.15
C ASP A 6 -14.09 6.70 -4.74
N ASP A 7 -13.80 5.46 -4.35
CA ASP A 7 -14.13 4.95 -3.02
C ASP A 7 -13.15 3.87 -2.57
N ILE A 8 -13.13 3.60 -1.27
CA ILE A 8 -12.31 2.56 -0.65
C ILE A 8 -13.18 1.74 0.32
N ALA A 9 -13.01 0.42 0.30
CA ALA A 9 -13.48 -0.48 1.35
C ALA A 9 -12.34 -1.33 1.89
N ILE A 10 -12.38 -1.55 3.20
CA ILE A 10 -11.38 -2.34 3.92
C ILE A 10 -12.08 -3.54 4.55
N TYR A 11 -11.43 -4.70 4.44
CA TYR A 11 -11.74 -5.89 5.21
C TYR A 11 -10.54 -6.25 6.10
N ILE A 12 -10.79 -6.35 7.40
CA ILE A 12 -9.82 -6.78 8.40
C ILE A 12 -10.37 -8.05 9.04
N PRO A 13 -9.56 -9.11 9.21
CA PRO A 13 -9.95 -10.28 9.98
C PRO A 13 -10.45 -9.92 11.38
N ARG A 14 -11.34 -10.76 11.92
CA ARG A 14 -11.95 -10.50 13.24
C ARG A 14 -11.03 -10.85 14.40
N LEU A 15 -10.10 -11.79 14.20
CA LEU A 15 -9.15 -12.21 15.21
C LEU A 15 -7.97 -11.24 15.26
N TYR A 16 -7.48 -10.98 16.46
CA TYR A 16 -6.26 -10.23 16.67
C TYR A 16 -5.53 -10.71 17.92
N ILE A 17 -4.23 -10.44 17.99
CA ILE A 17 -3.42 -10.60 19.20
C ILE A 17 -3.10 -9.19 19.73
N ASP A 18 -3.33 -8.98 21.03
CA ASP A 18 -2.93 -7.74 21.70
C ASP A 18 -1.41 -7.66 21.82
N ALA A 19 -0.83 -6.48 21.58
CA ALA A 19 0.62 -6.30 21.64
C ALA A 19 1.19 -6.60 23.04
N SER A 20 0.43 -6.34 24.11
CA SER A 20 0.87 -6.66 25.47
C SER A 20 0.93 -8.17 25.70
N ASP A 21 -0.10 -8.90 25.27
CA ASP A 21 -0.15 -10.35 25.41
C ASP A 21 0.95 -11.03 24.60
N PHE A 22 1.16 -10.56 23.36
CA PHE A 22 2.26 -11.04 22.53
C PHE A 22 3.63 -10.80 23.18
N ALA A 23 3.86 -9.58 23.70
CA ALA A 23 5.12 -9.23 24.35
C ALA A 23 5.38 -10.11 25.57
N HIS A 24 4.39 -10.30 26.43
CA HIS A 24 4.51 -11.19 27.60
C HIS A 24 4.82 -12.64 27.19
N ALA A 25 4.13 -13.16 26.17
CA ALA A 25 4.37 -14.50 25.63
C ALA A 25 5.75 -14.68 24.98
N ARG A 26 6.46 -13.59 24.69
CA ARG A 26 7.83 -13.58 24.12
C ARG A 26 8.90 -13.11 25.12
N GLY A 27 8.53 -12.84 26.38
CA GLY A 27 9.46 -12.29 27.37
C GLY A 27 9.98 -10.89 27.00
N MET A 28 9.20 -10.13 26.23
CA MET A 28 9.51 -8.77 25.78
C MET A 28 8.77 -7.73 26.63
N ASP A 29 9.33 -6.52 26.70
CA ASP A 29 8.64 -5.36 27.26
C ASP A 29 7.57 -4.86 26.26
N PRO A 30 6.27 -4.83 26.64
CA PRO A 30 5.19 -4.29 25.81
C PRO A 30 5.46 -2.89 25.25
N ALA A 31 6.20 -2.05 25.99
CA ALA A 31 6.54 -0.71 25.55
C ALA A 31 7.40 -0.70 24.27
N LYS A 32 8.18 -1.75 24.00
CA LYS A 32 8.95 -1.87 22.75
C LYS A 32 8.03 -1.97 21.53
N LEU A 33 6.89 -2.64 21.64
CA LEU A 33 5.93 -2.79 20.54
C LEU A 33 5.08 -1.54 20.40
N VAL A 34 4.46 -1.09 21.50
CA VAL A 34 3.53 0.04 21.48
C VAL A 34 4.26 1.36 21.21
N LYS A 35 5.35 1.65 21.92
CA LYS A 35 6.09 2.92 21.72
C LYS A 35 7.12 2.80 20.61
N GLY A 36 7.84 1.69 20.53
CA GLY A 36 8.93 1.50 19.57
C GLY A 36 8.46 1.26 18.15
N LEU A 37 7.49 0.36 17.95
CA LEU A 37 6.95 0.04 16.62
C LEU A 37 5.63 0.77 16.31
N GLY A 38 4.89 1.18 17.34
CA GLY A 38 3.56 1.77 17.18
C GLY A 38 2.47 0.71 16.95
N ILE A 39 2.67 -0.50 17.46
CA ILE A 39 1.76 -1.64 17.26
C ILE A 39 0.98 -1.88 18.55
N SER A 40 -0.35 -1.81 18.44
CA SER A 40 -1.28 -2.10 19.53
C SER A 40 -1.96 -3.46 19.38
N LYS A 41 -2.34 -3.84 18.17
CA LYS A 41 -3.01 -5.10 17.83
C LYS A 41 -2.50 -5.62 16.50
N MET A 42 -2.35 -6.94 16.38
CA MET A 42 -1.96 -7.62 15.15
C MET A 42 -3.13 -8.47 14.67
N ALA A 43 -3.67 -8.17 13.49
CA ALA A 43 -4.76 -8.93 12.91
C ALA A 43 -4.29 -10.32 12.47
N MET A 44 -5.09 -11.34 12.75
CA MET A 44 -4.83 -12.75 12.42
C MET A 44 -5.99 -13.32 11.62
N VAL A 45 -5.70 -14.12 10.61
CA VAL A 45 -6.71 -14.88 9.89
C VAL A 45 -7.16 -16.10 10.69
N ASP A 46 -8.42 -16.49 10.52
CA ASP A 46 -8.92 -17.80 10.94
C ASP A 46 -8.43 -18.89 9.96
N THR A 47 -8.54 -20.17 10.33
CA THR A 47 -8.08 -21.31 9.52
C THR A 47 -8.74 -21.40 8.14
N ASN A 48 -9.92 -20.80 7.99
CA ASN A 48 -10.70 -20.78 6.74
C ASN A 48 -10.62 -19.44 6.01
N GLN A 49 -9.63 -18.60 6.30
CA GLN A 49 -9.43 -17.31 5.64
C GLN A 49 -8.06 -17.24 4.98
N ASP A 50 -8.07 -17.18 3.65
CA ASP A 50 -6.91 -16.87 2.83
C ASP A 50 -6.99 -15.42 2.30
N PRO A 51 -5.94 -14.91 1.62
CA PRO A 51 -5.96 -13.55 1.07
C PRO A 51 -7.05 -13.34 0.01
N ALA A 52 -7.49 -14.38 -0.71
CA ALA A 52 -8.58 -14.26 -1.67
C ALA A 52 -9.92 -14.03 -0.94
N CYS A 53 -10.15 -14.68 0.21
CA CYS A 53 -11.32 -14.42 1.05
C CYS A 53 -11.34 -12.97 1.54
N LEU A 54 -10.19 -12.44 1.98
CA LEU A 54 -10.11 -11.04 2.43
C LEU A 54 -10.43 -10.07 1.28
N ALA A 55 -9.84 -10.32 0.11
CA ALA A 55 -10.06 -9.54 -1.10
C ALA A 55 -11.54 -9.56 -1.53
N ALA A 56 -12.16 -10.74 -1.60
CA ALA A 56 -13.55 -10.90 -1.99
C ALA A 56 -14.51 -10.17 -1.03
N ASN A 57 -14.26 -10.22 0.28
CA ASN A 57 -15.07 -9.47 1.24
C ASN A 57 -14.89 -7.95 1.09
N ALA A 58 -13.68 -7.46 0.78
CA ALA A 58 -13.45 -6.04 0.51
C ALA A 58 -14.17 -5.59 -0.77
N CYS A 59 -14.11 -6.39 -1.84
CA CYS A 59 -14.84 -6.16 -3.09
C CYS A 59 -16.36 -6.15 -2.89
N LEU A 60 -16.89 -7.17 -2.20
CA LEU A 60 -18.31 -7.26 -1.91
C LEU A 60 -18.79 -6.02 -1.16
N LYS A 61 -18.02 -5.60 -0.15
CA LYS A 61 -18.33 -4.41 0.66
C LYS A 61 -18.33 -3.13 -0.16
N ILE A 62 -17.35 -2.89 -1.05
CA ILE A 62 -17.33 -1.66 -1.86
C ILE A 62 -18.43 -1.65 -2.92
N MET A 63 -18.74 -2.80 -3.53
CA MET A 63 -19.83 -2.92 -4.50
C MET A 63 -21.19 -2.67 -3.84
N GLN A 64 -21.47 -3.30 -2.70
CA GLN A 64 -22.71 -3.08 -1.95
C GLN A 64 -22.85 -1.63 -1.46
N LYS A 65 -21.77 -1.05 -0.94
CA LYS A 65 -21.74 0.34 -0.45
C LYS A 65 -22.11 1.33 -1.57
N ASN A 66 -21.64 1.08 -2.79
CA ASN A 66 -21.89 1.95 -3.95
C ASN A 66 -23.05 1.48 -4.82
N LYS A 67 -23.74 0.39 -4.44
CA LYS A 67 -24.86 -0.23 -5.18
C LYS A 67 -24.51 -0.59 -6.62
N LEU A 68 -23.28 -1.06 -6.84
CA LEU A 68 -22.76 -1.43 -8.16
C LEU A 68 -23.27 -2.80 -8.58
N SER A 69 -23.65 -2.94 -9.84
CA SER A 69 -23.87 -4.23 -10.49
C SER A 69 -22.56 -4.77 -11.08
N PRO A 70 -22.45 -6.09 -11.30
CA PRO A 70 -21.28 -6.69 -11.93
C PRO A 70 -20.92 -6.09 -13.30
N GLU A 71 -21.92 -5.71 -14.11
CA GLU A 71 -21.76 -5.16 -15.46
C GLU A 71 -21.04 -3.81 -15.48
N GLU A 72 -21.07 -3.08 -14.37
CA GLU A 72 -20.36 -1.81 -14.18
C GLU A 72 -18.88 -2.01 -13.89
N ILE A 73 -18.40 -3.24 -13.64
CA ILE A 73 -16.99 -3.53 -13.32
C ILE A 73 -16.26 -4.07 -14.56
N GLY A 74 -15.44 -3.24 -15.19
CA GLY A 74 -14.67 -3.61 -16.38
C GLY A 74 -13.36 -4.34 -16.07
N ARG A 75 -12.74 -4.04 -14.92
CA ARG A 75 -11.50 -4.70 -14.48
C ARG A 75 -11.50 -5.01 -12.99
N LEU A 76 -10.98 -6.18 -12.61
CA LEU A 76 -10.70 -6.58 -11.23
C LEU A 76 -9.26 -7.08 -11.13
N TYR A 77 -8.39 -6.25 -10.55
CA TYR A 77 -6.99 -6.56 -10.31
C TYR A 77 -6.80 -6.92 -8.84
N VAL A 78 -5.99 -7.95 -8.59
CA VAL A 78 -5.54 -8.27 -7.24
C VAL A 78 -4.02 -8.12 -7.16
N SER A 79 -3.55 -7.28 -6.26
CA SER A 79 -2.15 -7.10 -5.93
C SER A 79 -1.88 -7.82 -4.62
N THR A 80 -0.93 -8.75 -4.64
CA THR A 80 -0.62 -9.58 -3.48
C THR A 80 0.80 -10.09 -3.57
N GLU A 81 1.45 -10.24 -2.42
CA GLU A 81 2.64 -11.05 -2.27
C GLU A 81 2.33 -12.41 -1.62
N SER A 82 1.07 -12.64 -1.23
CA SER A 82 0.51 -13.79 -0.51
C SER A 82 -0.20 -14.82 -1.39
N ALA A 83 0.08 -14.81 -2.70
CA ALA A 83 -0.46 -15.79 -3.64
C ALA A 83 -0.14 -17.24 -3.21
N PHE A 84 -1.09 -18.13 -3.48
CA PHE A 84 -1.05 -19.55 -3.11
C PHE A 84 -1.16 -20.48 -4.33
N ASP A 85 -1.17 -19.93 -5.54
CA ASP A 85 -1.16 -20.66 -6.80
C ASP A 85 -0.17 -19.98 -7.75
N GLU A 86 0.60 -20.78 -8.50
CA GLU A 86 1.63 -20.26 -9.41
C GLU A 86 1.08 -19.84 -10.78
N SER A 87 -0.14 -20.27 -11.12
CA SER A 87 -0.76 -20.05 -12.43
C SER A 87 -2.12 -19.39 -12.31
N LYS A 88 -3.01 -19.90 -11.46
CA LYS A 88 -4.35 -19.36 -11.28
C LYS A 88 -4.30 -18.09 -10.43
N ALA A 89 -4.40 -16.95 -11.12
CA ALA A 89 -4.37 -15.63 -10.49
C ALA A 89 -5.51 -15.43 -9.45
N MET A 90 -5.18 -14.77 -8.33
CA MET A 90 -6.07 -14.55 -7.18
C MET A 90 -7.36 -13.81 -7.53
N ASN A 91 -7.32 -12.92 -8.53
CA ASN A 91 -8.52 -12.22 -9.01
C ASN A 91 -9.61 -13.18 -9.51
N SER A 92 -9.24 -14.34 -10.07
CA SER A 92 -10.21 -15.35 -10.50
C SER A 92 -10.92 -16.06 -9.33
N TYR A 93 -10.24 -16.27 -8.20
CA TYR A 93 -10.86 -16.78 -6.97
C TYR A 93 -11.83 -15.75 -6.38
N VAL A 94 -11.45 -14.47 -6.40
CA VAL A 94 -12.29 -13.36 -5.96
C VAL A 94 -13.57 -13.26 -6.80
N ILE A 95 -13.45 -13.32 -8.13
CA ILE A 95 -14.61 -13.36 -9.04
C ILE A 95 -15.52 -14.54 -8.69
N GLY A 96 -14.99 -15.76 -8.58
CA GLY A 96 -15.80 -16.93 -8.24
C GLY A 96 -16.54 -16.81 -6.90
N MET A 97 -15.98 -16.11 -5.91
CA MET A 97 -16.67 -15.81 -4.65
C MET A 97 -17.73 -14.71 -4.78
N LEU A 98 -17.51 -13.70 -5.62
CA LEU A 98 -18.51 -12.66 -5.90
C LEU A 98 -19.70 -13.23 -6.69
N GLU A 99 -19.47 -14.15 -7.62
CA GLU A 99 -20.51 -14.81 -8.41
C GLU A 99 -21.43 -15.70 -7.57
N GLN A 100 -20.98 -16.19 -6.41
CA GLN A 100 -21.87 -16.85 -5.44
C GLN A 100 -22.94 -15.89 -4.88
N VAL A 101 -22.69 -14.57 -4.93
CA VAL A 101 -23.62 -13.54 -4.46
C VAL A 101 -24.42 -12.92 -5.62
N TYR A 102 -23.74 -12.61 -6.73
CA TYR A 102 -24.33 -11.88 -7.85
C TYR A 102 -24.82 -12.76 -9.01
N GLY A 103 -24.55 -14.07 -8.96
CA GLY A 103 -24.95 -15.04 -9.97
C GLY A 103 -23.77 -15.58 -10.77
N SER A 104 -23.85 -16.85 -11.17
CA SER A 104 -22.84 -17.50 -12.00
C SER A 104 -22.66 -16.77 -13.33
N GLY A 105 -21.41 -16.49 -13.70
CA GLY A 105 -21.06 -15.80 -14.94
C GLY A 105 -21.31 -14.30 -14.95
N SER A 106 -21.67 -13.68 -13.82
CA SER A 106 -21.95 -12.24 -13.75
C SER A 106 -20.73 -11.36 -14.06
N PHE A 107 -19.51 -11.91 -13.97
CA PHE A 107 -18.26 -11.19 -14.26
C PHE A 107 -17.48 -11.74 -15.45
N GLU A 108 -18.08 -12.52 -16.37
CA GLU A 108 -17.37 -13.09 -17.54
C GLU A 108 -16.70 -12.05 -18.45
N HIS A 109 -17.22 -10.82 -18.45
CA HIS A 109 -16.68 -9.69 -19.20
C HIS A 109 -15.54 -8.95 -18.48
N CYS A 110 -15.32 -9.24 -17.20
CA CYS A 110 -14.41 -8.49 -16.34
C CYS A 110 -12.97 -8.93 -16.60
N GLY A 111 -12.14 -8.01 -17.08
CA GLY A 111 -10.71 -8.26 -17.28
C GLY A 111 -9.93 -8.19 -15.97
N GLY A 112 -8.68 -8.65 -15.99
CA GLY A 112 -7.72 -8.36 -14.94
C GLY A 112 -6.75 -9.47 -14.64
N VAL A 113 -5.70 -9.12 -13.88
CA VAL A 113 -4.61 -10.02 -13.54
C VAL A 113 -4.24 -9.91 -12.06
N GLU A 114 -3.48 -10.89 -11.59
CA GLU A 114 -2.72 -10.75 -10.35
C GLU A 114 -1.42 -10.00 -10.60
N THR A 115 -1.04 -9.10 -9.69
CA THR A 115 0.21 -8.34 -9.77
C THR A 115 1.07 -8.54 -8.52
N LYS A 116 2.34 -8.87 -8.73
CA LYS A 116 3.28 -9.20 -7.65
C LYS A 116 4.53 -8.34 -7.73
N PHE A 117 4.76 -7.59 -6.66
CA PHE A 117 6.04 -6.94 -6.37
C PHE A 117 6.01 -6.50 -4.89
N ALA A 118 6.16 -7.47 -3.98
CA ALA A 118 6.05 -7.25 -2.53
C ALA A 118 4.88 -6.30 -2.21
N CYS A 119 5.10 -5.34 -1.31
CA CYS A 119 4.08 -4.37 -0.91
C CYS A 119 3.78 -3.25 -1.92
N VAL A 120 4.46 -3.18 -3.09
CA VAL A 120 4.34 -2.04 -4.04
C VAL A 120 3.43 -2.31 -5.23
N SER A 121 3.09 -3.57 -5.54
CA SER A 121 2.32 -3.88 -6.76
C SER A 121 0.93 -3.21 -6.81
N GLY A 122 0.31 -2.94 -5.65
CA GLY A 122 -0.94 -2.18 -5.57
C GLY A 122 -0.86 -0.81 -6.24
N SER A 123 0.24 -0.09 -6.07
CA SER A 123 0.47 1.21 -6.71
C SER A 123 0.60 1.10 -8.23
N TYR A 124 1.21 0.03 -8.73
CA TYR A 124 1.30 -0.25 -10.17
C TYR A 124 -0.06 -0.63 -10.75
N ALA A 125 -0.85 -1.43 -10.06
CA ALA A 125 -2.21 -1.78 -10.47
C ALA A 125 -3.13 -0.55 -10.50
N LEU A 126 -3.01 0.37 -9.53
CA LEU A 126 -3.69 1.66 -9.56
C LEU A 126 -3.30 2.46 -10.81
N TYR A 127 -2.01 2.55 -11.12
CA TYR A 127 -1.52 3.30 -12.27
C TYR A 127 -1.99 2.70 -13.60
N ASP A 128 -1.91 1.38 -13.75
CA ASP A 128 -2.38 0.66 -14.94
C ASP A 128 -3.87 0.89 -15.19
N ASN A 129 -4.71 0.68 -14.17
CA ASN A 129 -6.16 0.85 -14.30
C ASN A 129 -6.56 2.32 -14.49
N THR A 130 -5.82 3.26 -13.89
CA THR A 130 -6.00 4.70 -14.16
C THR A 130 -5.69 5.03 -15.62
N ASN A 131 -4.67 4.40 -16.23
CA ASN A 131 -4.33 4.62 -17.63
C ASN A 131 -5.34 3.99 -18.58
N TRP A 132 -5.88 2.81 -18.26
CA TRP A 132 -7.00 2.21 -18.99
C TRP A 132 -8.22 3.14 -19.05
N ILE A 133 -8.58 3.75 -17.92
CA ILE A 133 -9.64 4.77 -17.87
C ILE A 133 -9.28 5.98 -18.74
N ARG A 134 -8.07 6.53 -18.58
CA ARG A 134 -7.62 7.71 -19.33
C ARG A 134 -7.54 7.50 -20.84
N ALA A 135 -7.25 6.27 -21.27
CA ALA A 135 -7.22 5.88 -22.67
C ALA A 135 -8.63 5.84 -23.31
N GLY A 136 -9.70 5.89 -22.49
CA GLY A 136 -11.08 5.79 -22.95
C GLY A 136 -11.57 4.35 -23.14
N GLU A 137 -10.72 3.36 -22.88
CA GLU A 137 -11.04 1.93 -22.99
C GLU A 137 -11.95 1.43 -21.86
N ALA A 138 -12.20 2.25 -20.84
CA ALA A 138 -13.11 1.90 -19.77
C ALA A 138 -14.58 1.93 -20.16
N GLU A 139 -14.95 2.70 -21.20
CA GLU A 139 -16.33 2.77 -21.72
C GLU A 139 -17.39 2.99 -20.62
N GLY A 140 -17.06 3.81 -19.61
CA GLY A 140 -17.92 4.11 -18.46
C GLY A 140 -17.87 3.08 -17.31
N LYS A 141 -17.16 1.96 -17.47
CA LYS A 141 -16.98 0.96 -16.43
C LYS A 141 -15.95 1.37 -15.39
N HIS A 142 -16.07 0.81 -14.20
CA HIS A 142 -15.15 0.98 -13.09
C HIS A 142 -14.08 -0.10 -13.08
N ALA A 143 -12.93 0.23 -12.47
CA ALA A 143 -11.93 -0.76 -12.08
C ALA A 143 -11.96 -0.99 -10.57
N LEU A 144 -11.85 -2.24 -10.15
CA LEU A 144 -11.56 -2.63 -8.79
C LEU A 144 -10.08 -3.03 -8.69
N VAL A 145 -9.29 -2.23 -7.98
CA VAL A 145 -7.92 -2.58 -7.61
C VAL A 145 -7.90 -2.99 -6.15
N VAL A 146 -7.52 -4.24 -5.90
CA VAL A 146 -7.56 -4.84 -4.57
C VAL A 146 -6.15 -5.18 -4.13
N VAL A 147 -5.75 -4.73 -2.95
CA VAL A 147 -4.51 -5.20 -2.30
C VAL A 147 -4.91 -6.11 -1.16
N SER A 148 -4.39 -7.34 -1.12
CA SER A 148 -4.76 -8.33 -0.11
C SER A 148 -3.60 -9.22 0.27
N ASP A 149 -3.27 -9.26 1.56
CA ASP A 149 -2.10 -9.97 2.04
C ASP A 149 -2.26 -10.52 3.45
N ILE A 150 -1.48 -11.56 3.74
CA ILE A 150 -1.22 -12.10 5.06
C ILE A 150 0.29 -12.04 5.27
N ALA A 151 0.74 -11.04 6.02
CA ALA A 151 2.13 -10.91 6.42
C ALA A 151 2.43 -11.93 7.54
N LYS A 152 3.21 -12.96 7.20
CA LYS A 152 3.59 -14.06 8.10
C LYS A 152 5.11 -14.16 8.20
N TYR A 153 5.64 -14.22 9.42
CA TYR A 153 7.07 -14.40 9.71
C TYR A 153 7.27 -15.66 10.56
N ASP A 154 8.53 -16.10 10.69
CA ASP A 154 8.85 -17.24 11.54
C ASP A 154 8.57 -16.88 13.02
N LEU A 155 8.01 -17.82 13.78
CA LEU A 155 7.77 -17.63 15.21
C LEU A 155 9.10 -17.35 15.93
N GLY A 156 9.12 -16.34 16.82
CA GLY A 156 10.31 -15.87 17.51
C GLY A 156 11.26 -15.02 16.66
N SER A 157 10.96 -14.80 15.37
CA SER A 157 11.77 -13.91 14.54
C SER A 157 11.55 -12.43 14.88
N SER A 158 12.48 -11.58 14.46
CA SER A 158 12.37 -10.13 14.64
C SER A 158 11.20 -9.49 13.89
N GLY A 159 10.68 -10.16 12.86
CA GLY A 159 9.51 -9.71 12.08
C GLY A 159 8.17 -10.24 12.60
N GLU A 160 8.15 -11.18 13.55
CA GLU A 160 6.90 -11.78 14.06
C GLU A 160 5.95 -10.71 14.61
N ALA A 161 6.50 -9.71 15.30
CA ALA A 161 5.70 -8.63 15.89
C ALA A 161 5.15 -7.63 14.85
N THR A 162 5.52 -7.75 13.57
CA THR A 162 5.02 -6.90 12.47
C THR A 162 4.08 -7.65 11.53
N GLN A 163 3.61 -8.83 11.94
CA GLN A 163 2.59 -9.57 11.21
C GLN A 163 1.25 -8.83 11.15
N GLY A 164 0.44 -9.21 10.18
CA GLY A 164 -0.88 -8.66 10.00
C GLY A 164 -1.56 -9.26 8.78
N ALA A 165 -2.85 -9.03 8.67
CA ALA A 165 -3.63 -9.48 7.53
C ALA A 165 -4.77 -8.50 7.25
N GLY A 166 -5.12 -8.34 5.98
CA GLY A 166 -6.22 -7.49 5.56
C GLY A 166 -6.28 -7.32 4.05
N ALA A 167 -7.37 -6.70 3.60
CA ALA A 167 -7.54 -6.31 2.23
C ALA A 167 -8.13 -4.91 2.11
N VAL A 168 -7.72 -4.20 1.06
CA VAL A 168 -8.24 -2.90 0.66
C VAL A 168 -8.68 -2.99 -0.79
N ALA A 169 -9.96 -2.79 -1.04
CA ALA A 169 -10.52 -2.63 -2.38
C ALA A 169 -10.67 -1.13 -2.69
N MET A 170 -10.13 -0.69 -3.82
CA MET A 170 -10.19 0.69 -4.30
C MET A 170 -10.99 0.69 -5.61
N LEU A 171 -12.06 1.47 -5.65
CA LEU A 171 -12.89 1.68 -6.83
C LEU A 171 -12.33 2.86 -7.63
N LEU A 172 -12.05 2.64 -8.91
CA LEU A 172 -11.48 3.65 -9.80
C LEU A 172 -12.46 3.99 -10.93
N ASN A 173 -12.59 5.27 -11.23
CA ASN A 173 -13.39 5.79 -12.33
C ASN A 173 -12.83 7.12 -12.85
N ASP A 174 -13.52 7.74 -13.81
CA ASP A 174 -13.16 9.03 -14.42
C ASP A 174 -13.70 10.27 -13.68
N SER A 175 -14.49 10.05 -12.63
CA SER A 175 -15.13 11.06 -11.78
C SER A 175 -14.81 10.82 -10.29
N PRO A 176 -13.52 10.73 -9.90
CA PRO A 176 -13.12 10.25 -8.59
C PRO A 176 -13.46 11.23 -7.46
N ARG A 177 -14.17 10.76 -6.44
CA ARG A 177 -14.53 11.56 -5.24
C ARG A 177 -13.41 11.72 -4.20
N LEU A 178 -12.50 10.76 -4.08
CA LEU A 178 -11.48 10.76 -3.03
C LEU A 178 -10.13 11.32 -3.49
N LEU A 179 -9.64 10.84 -4.64
CA LEU A 179 -8.31 11.22 -5.13
C LEU A 179 -8.23 11.14 -6.65
N ALA A 180 -8.02 12.27 -7.30
CA ALA A 180 -7.62 12.31 -8.70
C ALA A 180 -6.11 12.16 -8.82
N PHE A 181 -5.63 11.29 -9.71
CA PHE A 181 -4.20 11.18 -9.98
C PHE A 181 -3.77 12.23 -11.02
N ASP A 182 -2.61 12.84 -10.80
CA ASP A 182 -1.97 13.67 -11.81
C ASP A 182 -1.39 12.78 -12.93
N PRO A 183 -1.62 13.10 -14.22
CA PRO A 183 -1.17 12.26 -15.33
C PRO A 183 0.31 12.45 -15.71
N LYS A 184 0.99 13.46 -15.16
CA LYS A 184 2.32 13.89 -15.61
C LYS A 184 3.42 13.60 -14.58
N VAL A 185 3.12 13.63 -13.28
CA VAL A 185 4.18 13.63 -12.25
C VAL A 185 4.39 12.30 -11.51
N THR A 186 3.58 11.27 -11.77
CA THR A 186 3.78 9.93 -11.18
C THR A 186 5.22 9.45 -11.39
N SER A 187 5.89 9.06 -10.31
CA SER A 187 7.32 8.74 -10.31
C SER A 187 7.61 7.51 -9.47
N THR A 188 8.62 6.74 -9.90
CA THR A 188 8.98 5.45 -9.29
C THR A 188 10.49 5.36 -9.09
N SER A 189 10.92 4.48 -8.18
CA SER A 189 12.32 4.10 -8.03
C SER A 189 12.41 2.62 -7.74
N ILE A 190 13.12 1.89 -8.60
CA ILE A 190 13.32 0.44 -8.49
C ILE A 190 14.82 0.14 -8.35
N LYS A 191 15.14 -0.90 -7.59
CA LYS A 191 16.48 -1.46 -7.46
C LYS A 191 16.36 -2.97 -7.22
N ASP A 192 17.19 -3.75 -7.90
CA ASP A 192 17.38 -5.17 -7.60
C ASP A 192 18.18 -5.32 -6.30
N ASP A 193 17.58 -5.96 -5.30
CA ASP A 193 18.14 -6.13 -3.97
C ASP A 193 17.43 -7.26 -3.20
N TYR A 194 18.12 -7.82 -2.20
CA TYR A 194 17.62 -8.91 -1.36
C TYR A 194 17.39 -8.44 0.07
N ASP A 195 16.58 -7.40 0.26
CA ASP A 195 16.26 -6.88 1.59
C ASP A 195 15.09 -7.64 2.25
N PHE A 196 14.09 -8.03 1.45
CA PHE A 196 12.94 -8.85 1.83
C PHE A 196 12.50 -9.69 0.63
N TYR A 197 12.42 -11.01 0.79
CA TYR A 197 11.99 -11.91 -0.28
C TYR A 197 11.49 -13.24 0.27
N ARG A 198 10.66 -13.92 -0.52
CA ARG A 198 10.13 -15.25 -0.16
C ARG A 198 10.34 -16.23 -1.32
N PRO A 199 11.39 -17.07 -1.24
CA PRO A 199 11.61 -18.12 -2.24
C PRO A 199 10.44 -19.09 -2.33
N PHE A 200 10.26 -19.72 -3.49
CA PHE A 200 9.24 -20.76 -3.67
C PHE A 200 9.37 -21.87 -2.63
N GLY A 201 8.24 -22.34 -2.11
CA GLY A 201 8.18 -23.37 -1.08
C GLY A 201 8.43 -22.90 0.35
N LYS A 202 8.82 -21.64 0.60
CA LYS A 202 8.91 -21.09 1.96
C LYS A 202 7.62 -20.36 2.32
N GLU A 203 7.05 -20.66 3.49
CA GLU A 203 5.84 -19.98 3.98
C GLU A 203 6.12 -18.54 4.44
N THR A 204 7.30 -18.31 5.01
CA THR A 204 7.76 -17.05 5.62
C THR A 204 8.87 -16.41 4.79
N PRO A 205 9.04 -15.09 4.84
CA PRO A 205 10.09 -14.40 4.07
C PRO A 205 11.45 -14.52 4.76
N ILE A 206 12.51 -14.33 3.97
CA ILE A 206 13.85 -14.01 4.43
C ILE A 206 13.95 -12.47 4.43
N VAL A 207 14.35 -11.90 5.57
CA VAL A 207 14.34 -10.44 5.76
C VAL A 207 15.60 -9.94 6.50
N HIS A 208 16.20 -8.88 5.97
CA HIS A 208 17.26 -8.11 6.61
C HIS A 208 16.70 -6.79 7.13
N GLY A 209 15.92 -6.81 8.22
CA GLY A 209 15.03 -5.70 8.60
C GLY A 209 15.68 -4.31 8.71
N GLN A 210 16.89 -4.19 9.28
CA GLN A 210 17.60 -2.90 9.34
C GLN A 210 18.00 -2.40 7.94
N TYR A 211 18.45 -3.32 7.08
CA TYR A 211 18.82 -3.01 5.71
C TYR A 211 17.60 -2.66 4.87
N SER A 212 16.50 -3.39 5.00
CA SER A 212 15.21 -3.09 4.35
C SER A 212 14.68 -1.70 4.73
N ASN A 213 14.77 -1.31 6.00
CA ASN A 213 14.42 0.05 6.43
C ASN A 213 15.27 1.13 5.71
N LEU A 214 16.59 0.91 5.60
CA LEU A 214 17.50 1.84 4.94
C LEU A 214 17.20 1.92 3.44
N LEU A 215 17.00 0.77 2.78
CA LEU A 215 16.69 0.70 1.36
C LEU A 215 15.36 1.41 1.07
N TYR A 216 14.34 1.19 1.90
CA TYR A 216 13.08 1.92 1.81
C TYR A 216 13.27 3.44 1.85
N PHE A 217 14.04 3.97 2.81
CA PHE A 217 14.31 5.42 2.88
C PHE A 217 15.00 5.95 1.62
N ILE A 218 15.98 5.21 1.09
CA ILE A 218 16.68 5.59 -0.14
C ILE A 218 15.72 5.62 -1.32
N GLN A 219 14.88 4.60 -1.47
CA GLN A 219 13.99 4.46 -2.63
C GLN A 219 12.82 5.46 -2.58
N VAL A 220 12.23 5.72 -1.41
CA VAL A 220 11.21 6.76 -1.24
C VAL A 220 11.78 8.15 -1.55
N ARG A 221 13.01 8.45 -1.09
CA ARG A 221 13.67 9.71 -1.45
C ARG A 221 13.90 9.85 -2.94
N LYS A 222 14.42 8.82 -3.61
CA LYS A 222 14.61 8.84 -5.06
C LYS A 222 13.30 9.02 -5.83
N ALA A 223 12.22 8.39 -5.37
CA ALA A 223 10.90 8.57 -5.95
C ALA A 223 10.39 10.02 -5.78
N LEU A 224 10.63 10.64 -4.62
CA LEU A 224 10.32 12.06 -4.39
C LEU A 224 11.18 13.00 -5.24
N GLU A 225 12.48 12.73 -5.37
CA GLU A 225 13.40 13.48 -6.24
C GLU A 225 12.92 13.42 -7.70
N ALA A 226 12.53 12.23 -8.18
CA ALA A 226 11.97 12.05 -9.51
C ALA A 226 10.63 12.79 -9.69
N TYR A 227 9.74 12.74 -8.68
CA TYR A 227 8.49 13.49 -8.66
C TYR A 227 8.76 15.00 -8.78
N LYS A 228 9.66 15.53 -7.96
CA LYS A 228 10.08 16.95 -7.98
C LYS A 228 10.62 17.36 -9.35
N ASN A 229 11.46 16.53 -9.97
CA ASN A 229 11.99 16.81 -11.31
C ASN A 229 10.86 16.89 -12.35
N LYS A 230 9.86 16.00 -12.26
CA LYS A 230 8.70 16.05 -13.16
C LYS A 230 7.81 17.27 -12.90
N VAL A 231 7.59 17.64 -11.63
CA VAL A 231 6.86 18.88 -11.28
C VAL A 231 7.50 20.08 -11.99
N ILE A 232 8.83 20.22 -11.88
CA ILE A 232 9.59 21.30 -12.52
C ILE A 232 9.49 21.20 -14.04
N SER A 233 9.78 20.04 -14.64
CA SER A 233 9.83 19.90 -16.11
C SER A 233 8.46 20.04 -16.78
N THR A 234 7.38 19.74 -16.06
CA THR A 234 6.01 19.81 -16.59
C THR A 234 5.32 21.14 -16.25
N GLY A 235 5.95 21.97 -15.42
CA GLY A 235 5.37 23.23 -14.95
C GLY A 235 4.09 23.04 -14.15
N LEU A 236 3.96 21.93 -13.40
CA LEU A 236 2.74 21.63 -12.65
C LEU A 236 2.45 22.73 -11.61
N PHE A 237 3.49 23.17 -10.91
CA PHE A 237 3.51 24.37 -10.08
C PHE A 237 4.97 24.82 -9.89
N GLU A 238 5.16 26.08 -9.49
CA GLU A 238 6.47 26.63 -9.19
C GLU A 238 6.80 26.47 -7.71
N ILE A 239 8.04 26.09 -7.40
CA ILE A 239 8.55 26.05 -6.02
C ILE A 239 9.26 27.38 -5.75
N GLY A 240 8.76 28.13 -4.77
CA GLY A 240 9.29 29.45 -4.42
C GLY A 240 10.72 29.44 -3.88
N GLU A 241 11.35 30.61 -3.88
CA GLU A 241 12.68 30.78 -3.30
C GLU A 241 12.65 30.47 -1.80
N GLY A 242 13.51 29.57 -1.34
CA GLY A 242 13.58 29.16 0.06
C GLY A 242 12.58 28.08 0.48
N GLU A 243 11.78 27.56 -0.45
CA GLU A 243 10.79 26.49 -0.24
C GLU A 243 11.29 25.13 -0.76
N THR A 244 10.58 24.05 -0.42
CA THR A 244 10.80 22.71 -0.99
C THR A 244 9.51 22.09 -1.48
N ILE A 245 9.64 20.95 -2.20
CA ILE A 245 8.48 20.20 -2.67
C ILE A 245 7.52 19.80 -1.54
N LEU A 246 8.03 19.63 -0.32
CA LEU A 246 7.21 19.24 0.83
C LEU A 246 6.30 20.37 1.32
N ASP A 247 6.61 21.64 1.02
CA ASP A 247 5.74 22.77 1.38
C ASP A 247 4.46 22.82 0.52
N TYR A 248 4.42 22.07 -0.58
CA TYR A 248 3.32 21.97 -1.53
C TYR A 248 2.55 20.64 -1.41
N ILE A 249 2.79 19.88 -0.32
CA ILE A 249 2.13 18.60 -0.05
C ILE A 249 1.42 18.68 1.30
N ASP A 250 0.09 18.77 1.29
CA ASP A 250 -0.72 18.83 2.51
C ASP A 250 -0.65 17.53 3.31
N TYR A 251 -0.66 16.39 2.62
CA TYR A 251 -0.66 15.07 3.21
C TYR A 251 0.31 14.13 2.49
N LEU A 252 1.20 13.52 3.26
CA LEU A 252 2.15 12.53 2.77
C LEU A 252 1.79 11.14 3.32
N ASN A 253 1.24 10.29 2.46
CA ASN A 253 0.91 8.91 2.79
C ASN A 253 2.08 7.99 2.43
N MET A 254 2.44 7.10 3.36
CA MET A 254 3.57 6.17 3.22
C MET A 254 3.14 4.74 3.50
N HIS A 255 3.82 3.79 2.88
CA HIS A 255 3.72 2.39 3.26
C HIS A 255 4.17 2.17 4.72
N LEU A 256 3.40 1.40 5.47
CA LEU A 256 3.59 1.18 6.91
C LEU A 256 3.78 -0.32 7.20
N PRO A 257 5.00 -0.88 7.11
CA PRO A 257 5.27 -2.23 7.59
C PRO A 257 5.14 -2.32 9.14
N TYR A 258 5.26 -1.17 9.81
CA TYR A 258 4.87 -0.91 11.18
C TYR A 258 4.63 0.60 11.32
N SER A 259 3.77 1.02 12.26
CA SER A 259 3.27 2.41 12.33
C SER A 259 4.38 3.46 12.40
N ASN A 260 5.41 3.25 13.21
CA ASN A 260 6.50 4.22 13.36
C ASN A 260 7.44 4.31 12.15
N MET A 261 7.35 3.41 11.17
CA MET A 261 8.15 3.49 9.95
C MET A 261 7.84 4.76 9.15
N GLY A 262 6.56 5.12 9.03
CA GLY A 262 6.13 6.35 8.36
C GLY A 262 6.73 7.60 9.00
N LYS A 263 6.77 7.66 10.34
CA LYS A 263 7.39 8.80 11.06
C LYS A 263 8.89 8.91 10.75
N LYS A 264 9.60 7.79 10.70
CA LYS A 264 11.03 7.76 10.37
C LYS A 264 11.28 8.18 8.93
N ALA A 265 10.46 7.69 8.00
CA ALA A 265 10.54 8.04 6.58
C ALA A 265 10.24 9.53 6.35
N LEU A 266 9.21 10.09 7.00
CA LEU A 266 8.93 11.51 6.98
C LEU A 266 10.11 12.34 7.49
N ALA A 267 10.66 11.99 8.65
CA ALA A 267 11.81 12.68 9.22
C ALA A 267 13.04 12.62 8.28
N TYR A 268 13.24 11.49 7.60
CA TYR A 268 14.29 11.32 6.61
C TYR A 268 14.10 12.25 5.40
N LEU A 269 12.87 12.35 4.86
CA LEU A 269 12.55 13.26 3.75
C LEU A 269 12.67 14.73 4.14
N VAL A 270 12.11 15.12 5.28
CA VAL A 270 12.20 16.50 5.80
C VAL A 270 13.66 16.90 5.99
N ARG A 271 14.48 16.04 6.62
CA ARG A 271 15.92 16.30 6.74
C ARG A 271 16.59 16.45 5.37
N HIS A 272 16.22 15.63 4.39
CA HIS A 272 16.82 15.71 3.06
C HIS A 272 16.48 17.00 2.32
N GLU A 273 15.20 17.39 2.31
CA GLU A 273 14.73 18.58 1.61
C GLU A 273 15.15 19.86 2.33
N TRP A 274 15.06 19.90 3.67
CA TRP A 274 15.29 21.15 4.40
C TRP A 274 16.76 21.48 4.63
N ARG A 275 17.68 20.51 4.56
CA ARG A 275 19.11 20.74 4.90
C ARG A 275 19.79 21.87 4.12
N GLY A 276 19.29 22.19 2.93
CA GLY A 276 19.79 23.29 2.10
C GLY A 276 19.18 24.66 2.41
N LEU A 277 18.17 24.73 3.28
CA LEU A 277 17.38 25.94 3.51
C LEU A 277 17.79 26.69 4.79
N PRO A 278 17.57 28.03 4.85
CA PRO A 278 17.83 28.82 6.05
C PRO A 278 17.11 28.30 7.31
N ARG A 279 15.89 27.76 7.17
CA ARG A 279 15.12 27.19 8.30
C ARG A 279 15.82 26.01 8.97
N TRP A 280 16.67 25.26 8.27
CA TRP A 280 17.40 24.14 8.85
C TRP A 280 18.46 24.58 9.87
N LYS A 281 19.12 25.73 9.65
CA LYS A 281 20.11 26.26 10.60
C LYS A 281 19.49 26.49 11.99
N LYS A 282 18.30 27.11 12.01
CA LYS A 282 17.53 27.34 13.25
C LYS A 282 17.19 26.04 13.98
N ILE A 283 16.82 24.99 13.23
CA ILE A 283 16.51 23.67 13.81
C ILE A 283 17.75 23.05 14.46
N ILE A 284 18.91 23.10 13.78
CA ILE A 284 20.18 22.58 14.32
C ILE A 284 20.60 23.34 15.58
N GLU A 285 20.48 24.67 15.59
CA GLU A 285 20.78 25.49 16.77
C GLU A 285 19.91 25.08 17.96
N ASN A 286 18.59 24.97 17.77
CA ASN A 286 17.66 24.59 18.84
C ASN A 286 17.85 23.14 19.35
N SER A 287 18.25 22.21 18.47
CA SER A 287 18.45 20.80 18.85
C SER A 287 19.81 20.51 19.51
N ARG A 288 20.76 21.46 19.45
CA ARG A 288 22.03 21.37 20.19
C ARG A 288 21.89 21.72 21.67
N PHE A 289 20.80 22.37 22.08
CA PHE A 289 20.52 22.73 23.48
C PHE A 289 19.63 21.71 24.22
N SER A 290 19.26 20.59 23.59
CA SER A 290 18.44 19.53 24.20
C SER A 290 19.22 18.25 24.53
N ARG A 291 20.53 18.36 24.77
CA ARG A 291 21.38 17.29 25.31
C ARG A 291 21.90 17.68 26.68
#